data_AF-A0AA42ZCJ8-F1
#
_entry.id   AF-A0AA42ZCJ8-F1
#
_cell.length_a   1.000
_cell.length_b   1.000
_cell.length_c   1.000
_cell.angle_alpha   90.00
_cell.angle_beta   90.00
_cell.angle_gamma   90.00
#
_symmetry.space_group_name_H-M   'P 1'
#
loop_
_entity.id
_entity.type
_entity.pdbx_description
1 polymer ?
#
loop_
_entity_poly.entity_id
_entity_poly.type
_entity_poly.pdbx_seq_one_letter_code
_entity_poly.pdbx_strand_id
1 'polypeptide(L)'
;MKEFLQKAKETLNWGIHLGEGDKSIHLTLGLFLLLIVAILITNTLLRLIRGVVTRRMEREDKLKFFSIFQFIKYAIYLIVVLFTLSAAGINITLLITASAALFVGLGLALQDLFQDL
;
A
#
# COMPACT_ATOMS: atom_id res chain seq x y z
N MET A 1 -33.71 -7.56 -10.10
CA MET A 1 -32.63 -6.69 -9.58
C MET A 1 -31.96 -7.25 -8.32
N LYS A 2 -32.72 -7.72 -7.31
CA LYS A 2 -32.16 -8.34 -6.09
C LYS A 2 -31.39 -9.65 -6.34
N GLU A 3 -31.82 -10.48 -7.29
CA GLU A 3 -31.13 -11.73 -7.64
C GLU A 3 -29.72 -11.51 -8.23
N PHE A 4 -29.50 -10.41 -8.96
CA PHE A 4 -28.20 -10.10 -9.55
C PHE A 4 -27.19 -9.71 -8.47
N LEU A 5 -27.65 -8.98 -7.44
CA LEU A 5 -26.84 -8.65 -6.26
C LEU A 5 -26.50 -9.90 -5.45
N GLN A 6 -27.41 -10.87 -5.40
CA GLN A 6 -27.22 -12.12 -4.68
C GLN A 6 -26.21 -13.03 -5.38
N LYS A 7 -26.33 -13.19 -6.71
CA LYS A 7 -25.33 -13.89 -7.54
C LYS A 7 -23.95 -13.21 -7.50
N ALA A 8 -23.89 -11.88 -7.54
CA ALA A 8 -22.64 -11.15 -7.42
C ALA A 8 -21.96 -11.41 -6.06
N LYS A 9 -22.75 -11.45 -4.98
CA LYS A 9 -22.28 -11.76 -3.62
C LYS A 9 -21.80 -13.22 -3.50
N GLU A 10 -22.46 -14.14 -4.20
CA GLU A 10 -22.11 -15.57 -4.26
C GLU A 10 -20.82 -15.82 -5.05
N THR A 11 -20.65 -15.15 -6.20
CA THR A 11 -19.40 -15.19 -6.98
C THR A 11 -18.22 -14.51 -6.28
N LEU A 12 -18.49 -13.50 -5.44
CA LEU A 12 -17.47 -12.84 -4.63
C LEU A 12 -16.97 -13.75 -3.50
N ASN A 13 -17.83 -14.64 -2.99
CA ASN A 13 -17.52 -15.60 -1.93
C ASN A 13 -16.85 -16.89 -2.47
N TRP A 14 -16.75 -17.05 -3.79
CA TRP A 14 -16.02 -18.14 -4.42
C TRP A 14 -14.52 -17.81 -4.47
N GLY A 15 -13.90 -17.78 -3.28
CA GLY A 15 -12.46 -17.72 -3.10
C GLY A 15 -11.86 -19.14 -3.06
N ILE A 16 -10.65 -19.30 -3.60
CA ILE A 16 -9.93 -20.57 -3.62
C ILE A 16 -9.59 -20.96 -2.17
N HIS A 17 -10.14 -22.08 -1.70
CA HIS A 17 -9.83 -22.65 -0.39
C HIS A 17 -8.41 -23.22 -0.40
N LEU A 18 -7.42 -22.45 0.07
CA LEU A 18 -6.09 -22.96 0.36
C LEU A 18 -5.89 -23.01 1.88
N GLY A 19 -6.16 -24.19 2.45
CA GLY A 19 -5.93 -24.52 3.87
C GLY A 19 -7.09 -25.32 4.48
N GLU A 20 -6.79 -26.49 5.04
CA GLU A 20 -7.70 -27.25 5.91
C GLU A 20 -7.63 -26.69 7.35
N GLY A 21 -8.79 -26.41 7.96
CA GLY A 21 -8.94 -26.12 9.40
C GLY A 21 -8.98 -24.64 9.82
N ASP A 22 -8.97 -24.42 11.14
CA ASP A 22 -9.23 -23.18 11.93
C ASP A 22 -8.24 -22.00 11.69
N LYS A 23 -7.51 -22.02 10.57
CA LYS A 23 -6.61 -20.97 10.09
C LYS A 23 -6.86 -20.67 8.61
N SER A 24 -8.12 -20.69 8.20
CA SER A 24 -8.49 -20.30 6.84
C SER A 24 -8.27 -18.80 6.69
N ILE A 25 -7.13 -18.43 6.10
CA ILE A 25 -7.01 -17.10 5.50
C ILE A 25 -7.99 -17.14 4.34
N HIS A 26 -9.16 -16.51 4.54
CA HIS A 26 -10.11 -16.27 3.46
C HIS A 26 -9.44 -15.33 2.46
N LEU A 27 -8.59 -15.86 1.57
CA LEU A 27 -8.11 -15.17 0.38
C LEU A 27 -9.29 -15.09 -0.60
N THR A 28 -10.31 -14.32 -0.20
CA THR A 28 -11.49 -14.05 -0.98
C THR A 28 -11.07 -13.26 -2.21
N LEU A 29 -11.67 -13.56 -3.36
CA LEU A 29 -11.52 -12.75 -4.58
C LEU A 29 -11.70 -11.24 -4.29
N GLY A 30 -12.57 -10.93 -3.33
CA GLY A 30 -12.81 -9.60 -2.81
C GLY A 30 -11.59 -8.89 -2.19
N LEU A 31 -10.66 -9.60 -1.56
CA LEU A 31 -9.44 -8.98 -1.00
C LEU A 31 -8.42 -8.65 -2.08
N PHE A 32 -8.27 -9.52 -3.07
CA PHE A 32 -7.45 -9.23 -4.24
C PHE A 32 -8.02 -8.04 -5.01
N LEU A 33 -9.35 -7.99 -5.18
CA LEU A 33 -10.03 -6.86 -5.80
C LEU A 33 -9.89 -5.58 -4.95
N LEU A 34 -9.99 -5.67 -3.62
CA LEU A 34 -9.76 -4.55 -2.70
C LEU A 34 -8.33 -4.03 -2.80
N LEU A 35 -7.33 -4.91 -2.88
CA LEU A 35 -5.93 -4.53 -3.07
C LEU A 35 -5.73 -3.77 -4.39
N ILE A 36 -6.29 -4.29 -5.50
CA ILE A 36 -6.21 -3.64 -6.81
C ILE A 36 -6.86 -2.26 -6.75
N VAL A 37 -8.06 -2.15 -6.17
CA VAL A 37 -8.78 -0.88 -6.02
C VAL A 37 -7.98 0.09 -5.15
N ALA A 38 -7.43 -0.36 -4.03
CA ALA A 38 -6.62 0.46 -3.14
C ALA A 38 -5.35 0.98 -3.84
N ILE A 39 -4.68 0.13 -4.64
CA ILE A 39 -3.52 0.51 -5.46
C ILE A 39 -3.92 1.53 -6.54
N LEU A 40 -5.06 1.35 -7.21
CA LEU A 40 -5.56 2.29 -8.23
C LEU A 40 -5.88 3.66 -7.62
N ILE A 41 -6.56 3.68 -6.48
CA ILE A 41 -6.86 4.91 -5.73
C ILE A 41 -5.56 5.60 -5.32
N THR A 42 -4.63 4.86 -4.74
CA THR A 42 -3.33 5.37 -4.29
C THR A 42 -2.55 5.97 -5.46
N ASN A 43 -2.45 5.26 -6.58
CA ASN A 43 -1.75 5.74 -7.77
C ASN A 43 -2.38 7.02 -8.31
N THR A 44 -3.71 7.11 -8.33
CA THR A 44 -4.44 8.31 -8.74
C THR A 44 -4.14 9.48 -7.81
N LEU A 45 -4.21 9.26 -6.49
CA LEU A 45 -3.94 10.28 -5.49
C LEU A 45 -2.49 10.78 -5.57
N LEU A 46 -1.52 9.87 -5.68
CA LEU A 46 -0.11 10.22 -5.84
C LEU A 46 0.15 11.03 -7.11
N ARG A 47 -0.52 10.69 -8.22
CA ARG A 47 -0.41 11.45 -9.46
C ARG A 47 -0.95 12.87 -9.31
N LEU A 48 -2.07 13.04 -8.60
CA LEU A 48 -2.64 14.35 -8.29
C LEU A 48 -1.69 15.17 -7.42
N ILE A 49 -1.21 14.60 -6.31
CA ILE A 49 -0.25 15.26 -5.40
C ILE A 49 0.99 15.71 -6.18
N ARG A 50 1.58 14.81 -6.97
CA ARG A 50 2.74 15.14 -7.81
C ARG A 50 2.43 16.29 -8.76
N GLY A 51 1.28 16.27 -9.42
CA GLY A 51 0.86 17.32 -10.34
C GLY A 51 0.68 18.68 -9.68
N VAL A 52 0.16 18.70 -8.45
CA VAL A 52 -0.02 19.94 -7.67
C VAL A 52 1.33 20.49 -7.18
N VAL A 53 2.16 19.64 -6.56
CA VAL A 53 3.42 20.06 -5.95
C VAL A 53 4.45 20.50 -7.00
N THR A 54 4.57 19.77 -8.11
CA THR A 54 5.54 20.10 -9.18
C THR A 54 5.13 21.28 -10.06
N ARG A 55 3.91 21.81 -9.91
CA ARG A 55 3.39 22.91 -10.74
C ARG A 55 4.12 24.23 -10.50
N ARG A 56 4.73 24.42 -9.33
CA ARG A 56 5.42 25.66 -8.92
C ARG A 56 6.94 25.55 -8.86
N MET A 57 7.50 24.40 -9.24
CA MET A 57 8.94 24.13 -9.13
C MET A 57 9.70 24.50 -10.40
N GLU A 58 10.94 24.96 -10.23
CA GLU A 58 11.90 25.15 -11.31
C GLU A 58 12.45 23.80 -11.83
N ARG A 59 13.13 23.78 -12.98
CA ARG A 59 13.56 22.52 -13.62
C ARG A 59 14.53 21.71 -12.77
N GLU A 60 15.46 22.36 -12.07
CA GLU A 60 16.42 21.67 -11.20
C GLU A 60 15.75 21.09 -9.95
N ASP A 61 14.84 21.83 -9.32
CA ASP A 61 14.09 21.37 -8.14
C ASP A 61 13.18 20.19 -8.46
N LYS A 62 12.64 20.12 -9.69
CA LYS A 62 11.83 18.98 -10.13
C LYS A 62 12.62 17.66 -10.14
N LEU A 63 13.92 17.71 -10.46
CA LEU A 63 14.76 16.50 -10.47
C LEU A 63 15.00 15.99 -9.05
N LYS A 64 15.33 16.89 -8.11
CA LYS A 64 15.47 16.56 -6.68
C LYS A 64 14.15 16.04 -6.11
N PHE A 65 13.04 16.71 -6.42
CA PHE A 65 11.72 16.28 -6.00
C PHE A 65 11.35 14.90 -6.55
N PHE A 66 11.71 14.57 -7.79
CA PHE A 66 11.41 13.26 -8.36
C PHE A 66 12.02 12.12 -7.55
N SER A 67 13.28 12.26 -7.14
CA SER A 67 13.97 11.27 -6.31
C SER A 67 13.30 11.10 -4.94
N ILE A 68 13.01 12.20 -4.26
CA ILE A 68 12.33 12.17 -2.94
C ILE A 68 10.91 11.62 -3.07
N PHE A 69 10.17 12.04 -4.10
CA PHE A 69 8.82 11.57 -4.37
C PHE A 69 8.78 10.07 -4.66
N GLN A 70 9.80 9.53 -5.34
CA GLN A 70 9.91 8.10 -5.58
C GLN A 70 10.06 7.33 -4.27
N PHE A 71 10.89 7.81 -3.33
CA PHE A 71 11.02 7.21 -2.00
C PHE A 71 9.70 7.22 -1.23
N ILE A 72 9.03 8.37 -1.16
CA ILE A 72 7.71 8.53 -0.50
C ILE A 72 6.66 7.61 -1.15
N LYS A 73 6.64 7.52 -2.48
CA LYS A 73 5.73 6.64 -3.22
C LYS A 73 5.85 5.18 -2.76
N TYR A 74 7.07 4.66 -2.63
CA TYR A 74 7.27 3.27 -2.18
C TYR A 74 6.84 3.06 -0.73
N ALA A 75 7.11 4.03 0.16
CA ALA A 75 6.62 3.98 1.54
C ALA A 75 5.09 3.94 1.61
N ILE A 76 4.40 4.72 0.77
CA ILE A 76 2.94 4.72 0.69
C ILE A 76 2.41 3.38 0.17
N TYR A 77 3.04 2.78 -0.84
CA TYR A 77 2.65 1.44 -1.31
C TYR A 77 2.79 0.38 -0.21
N LEU A 78 3.87 0.42 0.57
CA LEU A 78 4.05 -0.48 1.71
C LEU A 78 2.91 -0.33 2.72
N ILE A 79 2.56 0.91 3.07
CA ILE A 79 1.44 1.20 3.98
C ILE A 79 0.11 0.66 3.43
N VAL A 80 -0.18 0.87 2.15
CA VAL A 80 -1.42 0.40 1.50
C VAL A 80 -1.53 -1.13 1.53
N VAL A 81 -0.41 -1.83 1.29
CA VAL A 81 -0.35 -3.29 1.41
C VAL A 81 -0.65 -3.71 2.85
N LEU A 82 0.03 -3.13 3.85
CA LEU A 82 -0.21 -3.44 5.27
C LEU A 82 -1.68 -3.21 5.68
N PHE A 83 -2.27 -2.09 5.27
CA PHE A 83 -3.70 -1.83 5.50
C PHE A 83 -4.61 -2.87 4.85
N THR A 84 -4.28 -3.31 3.63
CA THR A 84 -5.04 -4.34 2.93
C THR A 84 -4.95 -5.69 3.64
N LEU A 85 -3.77 -6.06 4.15
CA LEU A 85 -3.61 -7.24 4.99
C LEU A 85 -4.41 -7.14 6.29
N SER A 86 -4.41 -5.97 6.94
CA SER A 86 -5.24 -5.73 8.13
C SER A 86 -6.73 -5.87 7.84
N ALA A 87 -7.19 -5.31 6.71
CA ALA A 87 -8.56 -5.46 6.24
C ALA A 87 -8.93 -6.91 5.88
N ALA A 88 -7.93 -7.75 5.55
CA ALA A 88 -8.08 -9.19 5.37
C ALA A 88 -8.21 -9.97 6.68
N GLY A 89 -8.14 -9.31 7.84
CA GLY A 89 -8.11 -9.97 9.15
C GLY A 89 -6.75 -10.57 9.50
N ILE A 90 -5.70 -10.30 8.71
CA ILE A 90 -4.35 -10.75 9.01
C ILE A 90 -3.78 -9.85 10.11
N ASN A 91 -3.26 -10.45 11.18
CA ASN A 91 -2.59 -9.71 12.24
C ASN A 91 -1.26 -9.13 11.73
N ILE A 92 -1.25 -7.81 11.50
CA ILE A 92 -0.08 -7.09 10.99
C ILE A 92 0.84 -6.52 12.10
N THR A 93 0.54 -6.76 13.38
CA THR A 93 1.31 -6.17 14.49
C THR A 93 2.79 -6.50 14.40
N LEU A 94 3.13 -7.76 14.12
CA LEU A 94 4.52 -8.18 13.92
C LEU A 94 5.18 -7.44 12.75
N LEU A 95 4.46 -7.27 11.64
CA LEU A 95 4.97 -6.59 10.44
C LEU A 95 5.23 -5.10 10.71
N ILE A 96 4.32 -4.43 11.43
CA ILE A 96 4.49 -3.03 11.81
C ILE A 96 5.70 -2.89 12.75
N THR A 97 5.81 -3.74 13.78
CA THR A 97 6.91 -3.68 14.74
C THR A 97 8.26 -3.93 14.06
N ALA A 98 8.35 -4.93 13.18
CA ALA A 98 9.55 -5.21 12.40
C ALA A 98 9.89 -4.06 11.45
N SER A 99 8.88 -3.49 10.78
CA SER A 99 9.06 -2.33 9.89
C SER A 99 9.54 -1.12 10.67
N ALA A 100 8.99 -0.85 11.86
CA ALA A 100 9.43 0.25 12.72
C ALA A 100 10.90 0.11 13.12
N ALA A 101 11.34 -1.09 13.51
CA ALA A 101 12.75 -1.36 13.80
C ALA A 101 13.63 -1.14 12.56
N LEU A 102 13.19 -1.58 11.39
CA LEU A 102 13.90 -1.34 10.12
C LEU A 102 13.99 0.15 9.77
N PHE A 103 12.89 0.90 9.92
CA PHE A 103 12.86 2.35 9.66
C PHE A 103 13.76 3.12 10.61
N VAL A 104 13.83 2.71 11.88
CA VAL A 104 14.79 3.27 12.85
C VAL A 104 16.22 2.99 12.39
N GLY A 105 16.53 1.74 12.02
CA GLY A 105 17.86 1.38 11.50
C GLY A 105 18.25 2.14 10.23
N LEU A 106 17.32 2.28 9.28
CA LEU A 106 17.49 3.10 8.07
C LEU A 106 17.68 4.57 8.42
N GLY A 107 16.92 5.11 9.37
CA GLY A 107 17.05 6.50 9.81
C GLY A 107 18.43 6.80 10.40
N LEU A 108 18.97 5.88 11.21
CA LEU A 108 20.32 6.00 11.76
C LEU A 108 21.38 5.95 10.65
N ALA A 109 21.24 5.03 9.68
CA ALA A 109 22.19 4.92 8.56
C ALA A 109 22.15 6.12 7.60
N LEU A 110 20.99 6.76 7.44
CA LEU A 110 20.82 7.93 6.58
C LEU A 110 21.24 9.24 7.27
N GLN A 111 21.47 9.23 8.58
CA GLN A 111 21.83 10.43 9.33
C GLN A 111 23.11 11.07 8.79
N ASP A 112 24.15 10.27 8.54
CA ASP A 112 25.44 10.73 8.03
C ASP A 112 25.29 11.30 6.59
N LEU A 113 24.48 10.65 5.76
CA LEU A 113 24.21 11.12 4.38
C LEU A 113 23.52 12.49 4.34
N PHE A 114 22.63 12.77 5.30
CA PHE A 114 21.95 14.07 5.37
C PHE A 114 22.82 15.17 6.00
N GLN A 115 23.87 14.82 6.73
CA GLN A 115 24.84 15.79 7.24
C GLN A 115 25.79 16.30 6.15
N ASP A 116 26.05 15.46 5.14
CA ASP A 116 26.96 15.78 4.02
C ASP A 116 26.27 16.47 2.82
N LEU A 117 24.93 16.55 2.79
CA LEU A 117 24.11 17.19 1.75
C LEU A 117 23.82 18.68 2.05
#